data_AF-A0A2E7NG85-F1
#
_entry.id   AF-A0A2E7NG85-F1
#
_cell.length_a   1.000
_cell.length_b   1.000
_cell.length_c   1.000
_cell.angle_alpha   90.00
_cell.angle_beta   90.00
_cell.angle_gamma   90.00
#
_symmetry.space_group_name_H-M   'P 1'
#
loop_
_entity.id
_entity.type
_entity.pdbx_description
1 polymer ?
#
loop_
_entity_poly.entity_id
_entity_poly.type
_entity_poly.pdbx_seq_one_letter_code
_entity_poly.pdbx_strand_id
1 'polypeptide(L)'
;MTILSGEETEPGATIFNVFAGTLSEMHEPQFLPISLEADMESRQGHFSVEGLVEGKVTPILNAVTGAEHRARVTLPAGFEYTEAEYASSTVNAPGPIQLDHENGHAHFAIVHMTPQGVVR
;
A
#
# COMPACT_ATOMS: atom_id res chain seq x y z
N MET A 1 2.34 -13.36 -16.70
CA MET A 1 2.18 -12.48 -15.52
C MET A 1 2.20 -13.31 -14.22
N THR A 2 3.09 -14.31 -14.11
CA THR A 2 3.06 -15.32 -13.03
C THR A 2 3.29 -14.75 -11.63
N ILE A 3 4.10 -13.67 -11.53
CA ILE A 3 4.35 -12.99 -10.25
C ILE A 3 3.13 -12.20 -9.79
N LEU A 4 2.50 -11.42 -10.69
CA LEU A 4 1.36 -10.55 -10.34
C LEU A 4 0.07 -11.32 -10.05
N SER A 5 -0.09 -12.52 -10.62
CA SER A 5 -1.20 -13.41 -10.28
C SER A 5 -0.98 -14.19 -8.97
N GLY A 6 0.24 -14.18 -8.41
CA GLY A 6 0.59 -15.02 -7.26
C GLY A 6 0.45 -16.52 -7.54
N GLU A 7 0.58 -16.94 -8.81
CA GLU A 7 0.36 -18.33 -9.26
C GLU A 7 1.35 -19.30 -8.63
N GLU A 8 2.58 -18.85 -8.35
CA GLU A 8 3.65 -19.64 -7.74
C GLU A 8 3.74 -19.47 -6.22
N THR A 9 2.71 -18.89 -5.59
CA THR A 9 2.67 -18.66 -4.14
C THR A 9 1.72 -19.65 -3.46
N GLU A 10 2.03 -20.00 -2.22
CA GLU A 10 1.13 -20.84 -1.42
C GLU A 10 -0.23 -20.15 -1.29
N PRO A 11 -1.36 -20.88 -1.38
CA PRO A 11 -2.69 -20.27 -1.34
C PRO A 11 -2.90 -19.34 -0.14
N GLY A 12 -3.25 -18.08 -0.41
CA GLY A 12 -3.47 -17.05 0.60
C GLY A 12 -2.20 -16.55 1.31
N ALA A 13 -1.01 -16.98 0.92
CA ALA A 13 0.23 -16.57 1.56
C ALA A 13 0.68 -15.15 1.18
N THR A 14 0.22 -14.63 0.05
CA THR A 14 0.56 -13.29 -0.45
C THR A 14 -0.68 -12.51 -0.87
N ILE A 15 -0.58 -11.18 -0.81
CA ILE A 15 -1.66 -10.30 -1.25
C ILE A 15 -2.00 -10.48 -2.74
N PHE A 16 -1.01 -10.85 -3.57
CA PHE A 16 -1.20 -11.10 -5.00
C PHE A 16 -2.12 -12.28 -5.25
N ASN A 17 -1.90 -13.41 -4.57
CA ASN A 17 -2.75 -14.60 -4.69
C ASN A 17 -4.15 -14.35 -4.14
N VAL A 18 -4.25 -13.63 -3.01
CA VAL A 18 -5.55 -13.22 -2.44
C VAL A 18 -6.34 -12.38 -3.47
N PHE A 19 -5.72 -11.34 -4.05
CA PHE A 19 -6.42 -10.49 -5.02
C PHE A 19 -6.74 -11.20 -6.33
N ALA A 20 -5.85 -12.07 -6.83
CA ALA A 20 -6.12 -12.84 -8.05
C ALA A 20 -7.42 -13.67 -7.94
N GLY A 21 -7.76 -14.15 -6.74
CA GLY A 21 -9.02 -14.86 -6.48
C GLY A 21 -10.26 -13.96 -6.32
N THR A 22 -10.09 -12.65 -6.11
CA THR A 22 -11.20 -11.72 -5.80
C THR A 22 -11.50 -10.70 -6.89
N LEU A 23 -10.60 -10.52 -7.87
CA LEU A 23 -10.76 -9.56 -8.95
C LEU A 23 -11.78 -10.06 -9.98
N SER A 24 -12.73 -9.20 -10.37
CA SER A 24 -13.66 -9.46 -11.49
C SER A 24 -13.06 -9.07 -12.84
N GLU A 25 -12.11 -8.13 -12.84
CA GLU A 25 -11.45 -7.59 -14.01
C GLU A 25 -9.98 -7.34 -13.69
N MET A 26 -9.10 -7.65 -14.64
CA MET A 26 -7.67 -7.34 -14.57
C MET A 26 -7.30 -6.51 -15.80
N HIS A 27 -6.90 -5.26 -15.58
CA HIS A 27 -6.42 -4.39 -16.66
C HIS A 27 -5.01 -4.78 -17.12
N GLU A 28 -4.66 -4.41 -18.35
CA GLU A 28 -3.32 -4.64 -18.90
C GLU A 28 -2.24 -3.92 -18.07
N PRO A 29 -1.06 -4.55 -17.86
CA PRO A 29 0.02 -3.95 -17.11
C PRO A 29 0.60 -2.73 -17.84
N GLN A 30 1.02 -1.73 -17.06
CA GLN A 30 1.69 -0.54 -17.58
C GLN A 30 3.12 -0.47 -17.06
N PHE A 31 4.05 -0.05 -17.92
CA PHE A 31 5.46 0.12 -17.59
C PHE A 31 5.81 1.60 -17.73
N LEU A 32 5.64 2.34 -16.63
CA LEU A 32 5.81 3.79 -16.58
C LEU A 32 6.82 4.17 -15.49
N PRO A 33 7.48 5.35 -15.59
CA PRO A 33 8.30 5.87 -14.51
C PRO A 33 7.47 6.07 -13.24
N ILE A 34 8.06 5.71 -12.10
CA ILE A 34 7.46 5.89 -10.78
C ILE A 34 8.32 6.90 -10.02
N SER A 35 7.69 7.96 -9.51
CA SER A 35 8.28 8.82 -8.49
C SER A 35 7.86 8.31 -7.11
N LEU A 36 8.82 8.12 -6.22
CA LEU A 36 8.56 7.67 -4.85
C LEU A 36 9.51 8.36 -3.87
N GLU A 37 8.92 9.05 -2.90
CA GLU A 37 9.58 9.57 -1.72
C GLU A 37 8.89 8.99 -0.49
N ALA A 38 9.66 8.47 0.46
CA ALA A 38 9.11 7.89 1.68
C ALA A 38 10.06 8.14 2.86
N ASP A 39 9.53 8.76 3.91
CA ASP A 39 10.16 8.88 5.21
C ASP A 39 9.22 8.25 6.25
N MET A 40 9.55 7.02 6.64
CA MET A 40 8.77 6.24 7.59
C MET A 40 8.79 6.85 9.00
N GLU A 41 9.85 7.57 9.39
CA GLU A 41 9.94 8.14 10.73
C GLU A 41 9.05 9.37 10.84
N SER A 42 9.11 10.27 9.85
CA SER A 42 8.20 11.41 9.79
C SER A 42 6.80 11.07 9.26
N ARG A 43 6.56 9.82 8.80
CA ARG A 43 5.29 9.36 8.21
C ARG A 43 4.84 10.25 7.04
N GLN A 44 5.81 10.69 6.25
CA GLN A 44 5.59 11.50 5.06
C GLN A 44 6.00 10.73 3.82
N GLY A 45 5.26 10.93 2.74
CA GLY A 45 5.61 10.32 1.48
C GLY A 45 4.87 10.93 0.31
N HIS A 46 5.39 10.67 -0.87
CA HIS A 46 4.80 11.03 -2.14
C HIS A 46 5.03 9.89 -3.11
N PHE A 47 3.98 9.50 -3.80
CA PHE A 47 4.01 8.48 -4.85
C PHE A 47 3.29 9.06 -6.06
N SER A 48 3.91 9.01 -7.23
CA SER A 48 3.22 9.42 -8.44
C SER A 48 3.67 8.66 -9.68
N VAL A 49 2.72 8.48 -10.59
CA VAL A 49 2.92 8.04 -11.96
C VAL A 49 2.16 9.03 -12.83
N GLU A 50 2.89 9.77 -13.68
CA GLU A 50 2.33 10.88 -14.46
C GLU A 50 1.10 10.45 -15.27
N GLY A 51 0.00 11.17 -15.09
CA GLY A 51 -1.27 10.91 -15.77
C GLY A 51 -2.08 9.71 -15.25
N LEU A 52 -1.57 8.94 -14.28
CA LEU A 52 -2.22 7.74 -13.77
C LEU A 52 -2.65 7.85 -12.31
N VAL A 53 -1.76 8.29 -11.43
CA VAL A 53 -2.00 8.36 -9.98
C VAL A 53 -1.04 9.33 -9.31
N GLU A 54 -1.55 10.06 -8.33
CA GLU A 54 -0.77 10.81 -7.36
C GLU A 54 -1.29 10.50 -5.95
N GLY A 55 -0.38 10.19 -5.04
CA GLY A 55 -0.64 9.93 -3.63
C GLY A 55 0.29 10.74 -2.76
N LYS A 56 -0.26 11.39 -1.74
CA LYS A 56 0.50 12.09 -0.70
C LYS A 56 0.17 11.48 0.64
N VAL A 57 1.20 11.18 1.42
CA VAL A 57 1.09 10.62 2.76
C VAL A 57 1.56 11.65 3.78
N THR A 58 0.80 11.82 4.84
CA THR A 58 1.08 12.71 5.96
C THR A 58 0.81 12.02 7.29
N PRO A 59 1.36 12.52 8.42
CA PRO A 59 1.01 12.01 9.73
C PRO A 59 -0.50 12.06 9.99
N ILE A 60 -1.00 11.06 10.71
CA ILE A 60 -2.33 11.15 11.32
C ILE A 60 -2.31 12.32 12.31
N LEU A 61 -3.36 13.14 12.31
CA LEU A 61 -3.50 14.23 13.26
C LEU A 61 -4.53 13.88 14.34
N ASN A 62 -4.25 14.30 15.57
CA ASN A 62 -5.22 14.22 16.66
C ASN A 62 -6.41 15.14 16.33
N ALA A 63 -7.62 14.60 16.31
CA ALA A 63 -8.83 15.33 15.93
C ALA A 63 -9.21 16.49 16.87
N VAL A 64 -8.66 16.55 18.09
CA VAL A 64 -8.93 17.61 19.07
C VAL A 64 -7.83 18.67 19.08
N THR A 65 -6.56 18.24 19.11
CA THR A 65 -5.43 19.16 19.28
C THR A 65 -4.74 19.56 17.98
N GLY A 66 -4.97 18.82 16.89
CA GLY A 66 -4.25 18.99 15.63
C GLY A 66 -2.77 18.56 15.67
N ALA A 67 -2.29 18.05 16.81
CA ALA A 67 -0.93 17.53 16.93
C ALA A 67 -0.77 16.21 16.18
N GLU A 68 0.45 15.89 15.73
CA GLU A 68 0.74 14.58 15.15
C GLU A 68 0.40 13.45 16.13
N HIS A 69 -0.26 12.43 15.59
CA HIS A 69 -0.55 11.18 16.25
C HIS A 69 0.21 10.06 15.55
N ARG A 70 0.87 9.21 16.32
CA ARG A 70 1.60 8.06 15.81
C ARG A 70 0.89 6.79 16.24
N ALA A 71 0.50 5.98 15.26
CA ALA A 71 -0.07 4.66 15.45
C ALA A 71 0.79 3.65 14.72
N ARG A 72 1.04 2.52 15.39
CA ARG A 72 1.79 1.40 14.84
C ARG A 72 0.99 0.13 15.03
N VAL A 73 0.94 -0.69 13.99
CA VAL A 73 0.22 -1.96 14.01
C VAL A 73 1.21 -3.09 13.78
N THR A 74 1.13 -4.09 14.64
CA THR A 74 1.87 -5.35 14.50
C THR A 74 0.87 -6.45 14.16
N LEU A 75 1.15 -7.20 13.10
CA LEU A 75 0.38 -8.36 12.68
C LEU A 75 1.26 -9.62 12.78
N PRO A 76 1.39 -10.26 13.97
CA PRO A 76 2.33 -11.37 14.15
C PRO A 76 2.11 -12.54 13.18
N ALA A 77 0.84 -12.80 12.84
CA ALA A 77 0.43 -13.81 11.86
C ALA A 77 -0.17 -13.20 10.58
N GLY A 78 0.17 -11.94 10.28
CA GLY A 78 -0.29 -11.25 9.06
C GLY A 78 0.31 -11.84 7.79
N PHE A 79 -0.41 -11.70 6.68
CA PHE A 79 0.04 -12.11 5.34
C PHE A 79 0.65 -10.95 4.52
N GLU A 80 0.50 -9.70 4.99
CA GLU A 80 0.94 -8.49 4.28
C GLU A 80 2.28 -7.96 4.83
N TYR A 81 2.35 -7.75 6.16
CA TYR A 81 3.53 -7.26 6.88
C TYR A 81 3.54 -7.75 8.33
N THR A 82 4.68 -7.61 9.01
CA THR A 82 4.79 -7.87 10.45
C THR A 82 4.54 -6.62 11.28
N GLU A 83 5.05 -5.46 10.85
CA GLU A 83 4.86 -4.17 11.52
C GLU A 83 4.67 -3.06 10.48
N ALA A 84 3.81 -2.09 10.78
CA ALA A 84 3.60 -0.91 9.95
C ALA A 84 3.35 0.36 10.78
N GLU A 85 3.89 1.48 10.31
CA GLU A 85 3.57 2.84 10.78
C GLU A 85 2.36 3.34 10.01
N TYR A 86 1.27 3.67 10.69
CA TYR A 86 0.05 4.15 10.07
C TYR A 86 0.08 5.67 9.89
N ALA A 87 -0.46 6.10 8.76
CA ALA A 87 -0.46 7.47 8.28
C ALA A 87 -1.81 7.82 7.62
N SER A 88 -1.99 9.09 7.32
CA SER A 88 -3.10 9.61 6.52
C SER A 88 -2.67 9.76 5.06
N SER A 89 -3.59 9.63 4.12
CA SER A 89 -3.30 9.83 2.70
C SER A 89 -4.35 10.63 1.96
N THR A 90 -3.89 11.35 0.93
CA THR A 90 -4.73 11.84 -0.15
C THR A 90 -4.27 11.14 -1.42
N VAL A 91 -5.22 10.59 -2.18
CA VAL A 91 -4.94 9.90 -3.45
C VAL A 91 -5.89 10.39 -4.51
N ASN A 92 -5.35 10.71 -5.68
CA ASN A 92 -6.09 10.96 -6.89
C ASN A 92 -5.57 10.04 -8.00
N ALA A 93 -6.45 9.21 -8.56
CA ALA A 93 -6.16 8.32 -9.66
C ALA A 93 -7.33 8.38 -10.65
N PRO A 94 -7.23 9.14 -11.76
CA PRO A 94 -8.32 9.27 -12.74
C PRO A 94 -8.40 8.09 -13.73
N GLY A 95 -7.52 7.10 -13.60
CA GLY A 95 -7.41 5.94 -14.49
C GLY A 95 -8.57 4.94 -14.38
N PRO A 96 -8.41 3.73 -14.95
CA PRO A 96 -9.44 2.69 -14.95
C PRO A 96 -9.92 2.28 -13.55
N ILE A 97 -9.02 2.36 -12.56
CA ILE A 97 -9.33 2.21 -11.14
C ILE A 97 -9.40 3.63 -10.56
N GLN A 98 -10.61 4.18 -10.52
CA GLN A 98 -10.82 5.55 -10.05
C GLN A 98 -10.70 5.62 -8.53
N LEU A 99 -9.79 6.46 -8.05
CA LEU A 99 -9.64 6.79 -6.64
C LEU A 99 -9.61 8.31 -6.51
N ASP A 100 -10.43 8.85 -5.61
CA ASP A 100 -10.42 10.26 -5.26
C ASP A 100 -10.80 10.38 -3.79
N HIS A 101 -9.79 10.34 -2.93
CA HIS A 101 -10.02 10.41 -1.48
C HIS A 101 -9.00 11.30 -0.80
N GLU A 102 -9.49 11.99 0.24
CA GLU A 102 -8.69 12.77 1.16
C GLU A 102 -8.83 12.19 2.56
N ASN A 103 -7.75 12.24 3.34
CA ASN A 103 -7.70 11.71 4.70
C ASN A 103 -8.02 10.20 4.80
N GLY A 104 -7.56 9.45 3.80
CA GLY A 104 -7.64 7.99 3.76
C GLY A 104 -6.54 7.31 4.57
N HIS A 105 -6.56 5.97 4.58
CA HIS A 105 -5.52 5.16 5.20
C HIS A 105 -4.25 5.13 4.35
N ALA A 106 -3.09 5.22 4.98
CA ALA A 106 -1.83 4.76 4.43
C ALA A 106 -1.00 4.09 5.53
N HIS A 107 -0.04 3.29 5.13
CA HIS A 107 0.94 2.77 6.06
C HIS A 107 2.29 2.55 5.38
N PHE A 108 3.34 2.61 6.18
CA PHE A 108 4.70 2.27 5.79
C PHE A 108 5.07 0.95 6.45
N ALA A 109 5.57 -0.01 5.68
CA ALA A 109 6.06 -1.28 6.19
C ALA A 109 7.33 -1.70 5.44
N ILE A 110 8.27 -2.27 6.18
CA ILE A 110 9.40 -3.00 5.57
C ILE A 110 8.93 -4.43 5.34
N VAL A 111 8.70 -4.77 4.08
CA VAL A 111 8.13 -6.06 3.69
C VAL A 111 9.24 -7.01 3.25
N HIS A 112 9.43 -8.09 4.01
CA HIS A 112 10.25 -9.23 3.60
C HIS A 112 9.30 -10.39 3.27
N MET A 113 9.20 -10.76 1.99
CA MET A 113 8.20 -11.71 1.51
C MET A 113 8.80 -12.71 0.52
N THR A 114 8.32 -13.94 0.58
CA THR A 114 8.62 -15.05 -0.34
C THR A 114 7.31 -15.62 -0.89
N PRO A 115 7.34 -16.60 -1.81
CA PRO A 115 6.12 -17.30 -2.22
C PRO A 115 5.40 -18.04 -1.08
N GLN A 116 6.06 -18.29 0.05
CA GLN A 116 5.48 -18.85 1.28
C GLN A 116 4.95 -17.77 2.23
N GLY A 117 4.93 -16.50 1.79
CA GLY A 117 4.44 -15.35 2.54
C GLY A 117 5.54 -14.58 3.26
N VAL A 118 5.13 -13.83 4.30
CA VAL A 118 6.00 -12.95 5.09
C VAL A 118 7.07 -13.76 5.83
N VAL A 119 8.33 -13.36 5.64
CA VAL A 119 9.49 -13.90 6.36
C VAL A 119 9.61 -13.20 7.71
N ARG A 120 9.80 -13.97 8.78
CA ARG A 120 9.84 -13.49 10.17
C ARG A 120 11.12 -13.93 10.85
#